data_AF-A0AA96TC28-F1
#
_entry.id   AF-A0AA96TC28-F1
#
_cell.length_a   1.000
_cell.length_b   1.000
_cell.length_c   1.000
_cell.angle_alpha   90.00
_cell.angle_beta   90.00
_cell.angle_gamma   90.00
#
_symmetry.space_group_name_H-M   'P 1'
#
loop_
_entity.id
_entity.type
_entity.pdbx_description
1 polymer ?
#
loop_
_entity_poly.entity_id
_entity_poly.type
_entity_poly.pdbx_seq_one_letter_code
_entity_poly.pdbx_strand_id
1 'polypeptide(L)'
;MTEGFHHTRSTDSYLKRLVLFACISEPFFDLAFYGELIHPAHQNIFFTLALSLFMLDKCRDEKAYWKNMGWLLGVMITAELLHVDYGCGGVLVVLLFERLRERKKLMAAAVSLLFIFLWGGVQSFAALALLPILLYNGERDRKIKYVFYTFYPVHLAILWLLKLILVQMYGFQG
;
A
#
# COMPACT_ATOMS: atom_id res chain seq x y z
N MET A 1 -6.28 2.91 5.00
CA MET A 1 -7.06 1.74 4.53
C MET A 1 -7.81 1.05 5.66
N THR A 2 -7.14 0.70 6.76
CA THR A 2 -7.76 0.10 7.97
C THR A 2 -8.96 0.89 8.50
N GLU A 3 -8.85 2.21 8.62
CA GLU A 3 -10.00 3.08 8.95
C GLU A 3 -11.16 2.99 7.94
N GLY A 4 -10.84 2.82 6.65
CA GLY A 4 -11.85 2.64 5.61
C GLY A 4 -12.58 1.30 5.72
N PHE A 5 -11.91 0.25 6.19
CA PHE A 5 -12.47 -1.09 6.36
C PHE A 5 -13.59 -1.11 7.41
N HIS A 6 -13.40 -0.46 8.56
CA HIS A 6 -14.41 -0.38 9.64
C HIS A 6 -15.66 0.41 9.26
N HIS A 7 -15.50 1.46 8.44
CA HIS A 7 -16.61 2.32 8.06
C HIS A 7 -17.31 1.91 6.76
N THR A 8 -16.78 0.92 6.04
CA THR A 8 -17.36 0.49 4.77
C THR A 8 -18.38 -0.63 4.97
N ARG A 9 -19.59 -0.39 4.47
CA ARG A 9 -20.71 -1.33 4.55
C ARG A 9 -20.53 -2.59 3.68
N SER A 10 -19.70 -2.51 2.63
CA SER A 10 -19.38 -3.62 1.72
C SER A 10 -17.89 -3.68 1.35
N THR A 11 -17.17 -4.65 1.90
CA THR A 11 -15.76 -4.92 1.61
C THR A 11 -15.52 -5.30 0.16
N ASP A 12 -16.43 -6.06 -0.46
CA ASP A 12 -16.39 -6.40 -1.89
C ASP A 12 -16.37 -5.16 -2.80
N SER A 13 -17.24 -4.18 -2.54
CA SER A 13 -17.25 -2.94 -3.32
C SER A 13 -15.98 -2.12 -3.11
N TYR A 14 -15.34 -2.23 -1.94
CA TYR A 14 -14.05 -1.58 -1.70
C TYR A 14 -12.92 -2.26 -2.44
N LEU A 15 -12.89 -3.60 -2.42
CA LEU A 15 -11.92 -4.40 -3.17
C LEU A 15 -12.00 -4.10 -4.67
N LYS A 16 -13.20 -4.09 -5.25
CA LYS A 16 -13.43 -3.74 -6.66
C LYS A 16 -12.88 -2.37 -7.02
N ARG A 17 -13.08 -1.37 -6.15
CA ARG A 17 -12.52 -0.03 -6.36
C ARG A 17 -11.00 -0.03 -6.33
N LEU A 18 -10.37 -0.76 -5.41
CA LEU A 18 -8.91 -0.86 -5.34
C LEU A 18 -8.33 -1.50 -6.60
N VAL A 19 -8.90 -2.63 -7.05
CA VAL A 19 -8.46 -3.30 -8.28
C VAL A 19 -8.67 -2.40 -9.50
N LEU A 20 -9.81 -1.71 -9.58
CA LEU A 20 -10.06 -0.75 -10.65
C LEU A 20 -8.99 0.36 -10.67
N PHE A 21 -8.66 0.93 -9.51
CA PHE A 21 -7.59 1.93 -9.42
C PHE A 21 -6.23 1.35 -9.80
N ALA A 22 -5.93 0.12 -9.38
CA ALA A 22 -4.71 -0.58 -9.75
C ALA A 22 -4.57 -0.67 -11.28
N CYS A 23 -5.60 -1.15 -11.98
CA CYS A 23 -5.56 -1.26 -13.44
C CYS A 23 -5.46 0.09 -14.14
N ILE A 24 -6.11 1.14 -13.62
CA ILE A 24 -6.05 2.48 -14.22
C ILE A 24 -4.68 3.13 -14.01
N SER A 25 -4.06 2.94 -12.84
CA SER A 25 -2.77 3.57 -12.53
C SER A 25 -1.56 2.82 -13.05
N GLU A 26 -1.70 1.55 -13.41
CA GLU A 26 -0.58 0.69 -13.85
C GLU A 26 0.23 1.30 -15.02
N PRO A 27 -0.39 1.77 -16.12
CA PRO A 27 0.41 2.32 -17.23
C PRO A 27 1.18 3.58 -16.85
N PHE A 28 0.63 4.39 -15.93
CA PHE A 28 1.29 5.60 -15.43
C PHE A 28 2.44 5.25 -14.49
N PHE A 29 2.28 4.20 -13.69
CA PHE A 29 3.32 3.67 -12.81
C PHE A 29 4.49 3.14 -13.64
N ASP A 30 4.21 2.31 -14.64
CA ASP A 30 5.22 1.72 -15.52
C ASP A 30 6.02 2.79 -16.26
N LEU A 31 5.33 3.80 -16.79
CA LEU A 31 5.99 4.94 -17.45
C LEU A 31 6.87 5.74 -16.50
N ALA A 32 6.39 6.01 -15.29
CA ALA A 32 7.12 6.83 -14.32
C ALA A 32 8.42 6.15 -13.87
N PHE A 33 8.36 4.86 -13.54
CA PHE A 33 9.51 4.14 -12.98
C PHE A 33 10.38 3.50 -14.06
N TYR A 34 9.78 2.74 -14.99
CA TYR A 34 10.49 1.93 -15.98
C TYR A 34 10.60 2.63 -17.34
N GLY A 35 9.72 3.58 -17.66
CA GLY A 35 9.71 4.27 -18.95
C GLY A 35 9.03 3.48 -20.07
N GLU A 36 8.40 2.36 -19.74
CA GLU A 36 7.63 1.51 -20.64
C GLU A 36 6.13 1.65 -20.32
N LEU A 37 5.26 1.42 -21.30
CA LEU A 37 3.81 1.49 -21.08
C LEU A 37 3.25 0.25 -20.35
N ILE A 38 3.95 -0.88 -20.43
CA ILE A 38 3.56 -2.16 -19.85
C ILE A 38 4.84 -2.83 -19.38
N HIS A 39 5.02 -2.95 -18.07
CA HIS A 39 6.18 -3.60 -17.47
C HIS A 39 5.73 -4.67 -16.45
N PRO A 40 5.55 -5.94 -16.86
CA PRO A 40 4.92 -6.97 -16.05
C PRO A 40 5.77 -7.45 -14.86
N ALA A 41 7.03 -7.02 -14.74
CA ALA A 41 7.94 -7.45 -13.68
C ALA A 41 7.74 -6.71 -12.35
N HIS A 42 6.93 -5.65 -12.30
CA HIS A 42 6.59 -4.96 -11.06
C HIS A 42 5.18 -4.41 -11.15
N GLN A 43 4.40 -4.48 -10.07
CA GLN A 43 2.99 -4.10 -10.07
C GLN A 43 2.70 -3.09 -8.96
N ASN A 44 1.84 -2.11 -9.21
CA ASN A 44 1.66 -0.99 -8.28
C ASN A 44 1.07 -1.36 -6.90
N ILE A 45 1.21 -0.44 -5.94
CA ILE A 45 0.79 -0.56 -4.54
C ILE A 45 -0.69 -0.93 -4.35
N PHE A 46 -1.58 -0.58 -5.28
CA PHE A 46 -3.00 -0.89 -5.13
C PHE A 46 -3.27 -2.39 -5.18
N PHE A 47 -2.44 -3.17 -5.88
CA PHE A 47 -2.52 -4.63 -5.82
C PHE A 47 -2.18 -5.16 -4.43
N THR A 48 -1.13 -4.64 -3.79
CA THR A 48 -0.81 -5.00 -2.40
C THR A 48 -1.94 -4.62 -1.44
N LEU A 49 -2.55 -3.44 -1.62
CA LEU A 49 -3.69 -3.00 -0.83
C LEU A 49 -4.92 -3.88 -1.04
N ALA A 50 -5.18 -4.33 -2.28
CA ALA A 50 -6.28 -5.23 -2.58
C ALA A 50 -6.11 -6.60 -1.89
N LEU A 51 -4.92 -7.20 -1.97
CA LEU A 51 -4.59 -8.45 -1.28
C LEU A 51 -4.69 -8.31 0.24
N SER A 52 -4.19 -7.19 0.77
CA SER A 52 -4.28 -6.88 2.20
C SER A 52 -5.73 -6.73 2.65
N LEU A 53 -6.60 -6.12 1.84
CA LEU A 53 -8.02 -5.92 2.16
C LEU A 53 -8.75 -7.25 2.17
N PHE A 54 -8.46 -8.11 1.21
CA PHE A 54 -8.98 -9.47 1.16
C PHE A 54 -8.60 -10.24 2.44
N MET A 55 -7.34 -10.14 2.88
CA MET A 55 -6.91 -10.80 4.11
C MET A 55 -7.61 -10.22 5.36
N LEU A 56 -7.75 -8.89 5.45
CA LEU A 56 -8.50 -8.25 6.53
C LEU A 56 -9.96 -8.72 6.60
N ASP A 57 -10.62 -8.85 5.46
CA ASP A 57 -12.00 -9.34 5.40
C ASP A 57 -12.12 -10.78 5.91
N LYS A 58 -11.15 -11.66 5.57
CA LYS A 58 -11.08 -13.02 6.11
C LYS A 58 -10.78 -13.05 7.61
N CYS A 59 -10.06 -12.06 8.13
CA CYS A 59 -9.63 -11.97 9.52
C CYS A 59 -10.46 -11.03 10.39
N ARG A 60 -11.67 -10.66 9.97
CA ARG A 60 -12.49 -9.62 10.61
C ARG A 60 -12.71 -9.85 12.11
N ASP A 61 -13.05 -11.07 12.51
CA ASP A 61 -13.29 -11.43 13.91
C ASP A 61 -12.21 -12.39 14.43
N GLU A 62 -11.99 -12.40 15.75
CA GLU A 62 -10.91 -13.18 16.37
C GLU A 62 -11.01 -14.69 16.09
N LYS A 63 -12.23 -15.25 16.06
CA LYS A 63 -12.43 -16.65 15.66
C LYS A 63 -12.07 -16.90 14.19
N ALA A 64 -12.41 -15.96 13.31
CA ALA A 64 -12.12 -16.06 11.89
C ALA A 64 -10.62 -15.89 11.61
N TYR A 65 -9.93 -15.04 12.38
CA TYR A 65 -8.48 -14.82 12.30
C TYR A 65 -7.70 -16.12 12.39
N TRP A 66 -7.90 -16.88 13.46
CA TRP A 66 -7.18 -18.14 13.67
C TRP A 66 -7.59 -19.21 12.66
N LYS A 67 -8.88 -19.29 12.33
CA LYS A 67 -9.40 -20.23 11.32
C LYS A 67 -8.83 -19.96 9.93
N ASN A 68 -8.68 -18.69 9.56
CA ASN A 68 -8.30 -18.28 8.21
C ASN A 68 -6.81 -17.94 8.06
N MET A 69 -5.99 -18.20 9.08
CA MET A 69 -4.54 -17.95 9.01
C MET A 69 -3.86 -18.74 7.89
N GLY A 70 -4.40 -19.90 7.50
CA GLY A 70 -3.92 -20.66 6.35
C GLY A 70 -3.98 -19.87 5.03
N TRP A 71 -4.93 -18.94 4.89
CA TRP A 71 -5.00 -18.06 3.72
C TRP A 71 -3.85 -17.06 3.66
N LEU A 72 -3.24 -16.71 4.81
CA LEU A 72 -2.16 -15.72 4.86
C LEU A 72 -0.98 -16.15 3.99
N LEU A 73 -0.60 -17.43 4.07
CA LEU A 73 0.49 -17.96 3.25
C LEU A 73 0.17 -17.86 1.76
N GLY A 74 -1.05 -18.23 1.36
CA GLY A 74 -1.49 -18.11 -0.03
C GLY A 74 -1.50 -16.66 -0.53
N VAL A 75 -1.93 -15.71 0.30
CA VAL A 75 -1.93 -14.27 -0.03
C VAL A 75 -0.50 -13.74 -0.14
N MET A 76 0.40 -14.13 0.77
CA MET A 76 1.81 -13.73 0.71
C MET A 76 2.52 -14.29 -0.52
N ILE A 77 2.32 -15.58 -0.84
CA ILE A 77 2.85 -16.19 -2.07
C ILE A 77 2.29 -15.46 -3.30
N THR A 78 0.98 -15.17 -3.31
CA THR A 78 0.36 -14.42 -4.41
C THR A 78 0.98 -13.03 -4.57
N ALA A 79 1.25 -12.33 -3.47
CA ALA A 79 1.88 -11.00 -3.51
C ALA A 79 3.27 -11.05 -4.15
N GLU A 80 4.09 -12.05 -3.79
CA GLU A 80 5.42 -12.23 -4.38
C GLU A 80 5.35 -12.67 -5.85
N LEU A 81 4.46 -13.61 -6.20
CA LEU A 81 4.31 -14.08 -7.59
C LEU A 81 3.85 -12.95 -8.53
N LEU A 82 3.00 -12.05 -8.04
CA LEU A 82 2.55 -10.89 -8.78
C LEU A 82 3.55 -9.72 -8.74
N HIS A 83 4.68 -9.84 -8.03
CA HIS A 83 5.69 -8.78 -7.90
C HIS A 83 5.10 -7.40 -7.55
N VAL A 84 4.18 -7.38 -6.58
CA VAL A 84 3.53 -6.13 -6.14
C VAL A 84 4.46 -5.27 -5.29
N ASP A 85 4.34 -3.94 -5.33
CA ASP A 85 5.25 -2.94 -4.73
C ASP A 85 5.81 -3.29 -3.34
N TYR A 86 4.97 -3.79 -2.43
CA TYR A 86 5.37 -4.12 -1.06
C TYR A 86 5.32 -5.61 -0.74
N GLY A 87 5.07 -6.47 -1.73
CA GLY A 87 5.05 -7.94 -1.58
C GLY A 87 4.30 -8.44 -0.35
N CYS A 88 4.86 -9.46 0.31
CA CYS A 88 4.35 -10.00 1.57
C CYS A 88 4.45 -8.98 2.73
N GLY A 89 5.46 -8.12 2.72
CA GLY A 89 5.68 -7.11 3.76
C GLY A 89 4.50 -6.15 3.88
N GLY A 90 3.93 -5.69 2.77
CA GLY A 90 2.79 -4.77 2.77
C GLY A 90 1.54 -5.40 3.39
N VAL A 91 1.30 -6.67 3.12
CA VAL A 91 0.20 -7.44 3.72
C VAL A 91 0.37 -7.54 5.24
N LEU A 92 1.59 -7.84 5.70
CA LEU A 92 1.91 -7.91 7.13
C LEU A 92 1.75 -6.56 7.83
N VAL A 93 2.22 -5.47 7.21
CA VAL A 93 2.06 -4.11 7.75
C VAL A 93 0.59 -3.79 7.97
N VAL A 94 -0.27 -4.04 6.97
CA VAL A 94 -1.71 -3.76 7.09
C VAL A 94 -2.36 -4.58 8.19
N LEU A 95 -1.99 -5.86 8.34
CA LEU A 95 -2.48 -6.72 9.42
C LEU A 95 -2.01 -6.22 10.79
N LEU A 96 -0.76 -5.78 10.93
CA LEU A 96 -0.22 -5.21 12.16
C LEU A 96 -0.94 -3.91 12.54
N PHE A 97 -1.18 -3.04 11.56
CA PHE A 97 -1.95 -1.80 11.75
C PHE A 97 -3.35 -2.08 12.30
N GLU A 98 -4.01 -3.10 11.76
CA GLU A 98 -5.34 -3.49 12.22
C GLU A 98 -5.30 -4.09 13.63
N ARG A 99 -4.41 -5.06 13.86
CA ARG A 99 -4.38 -5.82 15.12
C ARG A 99 -3.93 -4.98 16.30
N LEU A 100 -3.03 -4.03 16.07
CA LEU A 100 -2.41 -3.19 17.11
C LEU A 100 -2.97 -1.76 17.12
N ARG A 101 -4.10 -1.50 16.45
CA ARG A 101 -4.76 -0.18 16.38
C ARG A 101 -4.96 0.46 17.76
N GLU A 102 -5.38 -0.35 18.75
CA GLU A 102 -5.59 0.07 20.15
C GLU A 102 -4.31 0.19 20.98
N ARG A 103 -3.17 -0.26 20.43
CA ARG A 103 -1.85 -0.28 21.09
C ARG A 103 -0.83 0.45 20.21
N LYS A 104 -1.13 1.72 19.92
CA LYS A 104 -0.37 2.59 19.00
C LYS A 104 1.16 2.52 19.13
N LYS A 105 1.71 2.51 20.36
CA LYS A 105 3.16 2.40 20.60
C LYS A 105 3.74 1.05 20.12
N LEU A 106 3.05 -0.06 20.42
CA LEU A 106 3.45 -1.39 19.96
C LEU A 106 3.31 -1.53 18.45
N MET A 107 2.24 -0.96 17.88
CA MET A 107 2.05 -0.89 16.43
C MET A 107 3.22 -0.19 15.74
N ALA A 108 3.59 1.00 16.22
CA ALA A 108 4.70 1.76 15.66
C ALA A 108 6.03 1.01 15.79
N ALA A 109 6.29 0.37 16.94
CA ALA A 109 7.50 -0.43 17.13
C ALA A 109 7.55 -1.64 16.17
N ALA A 110 6.45 -2.40 16.05
CA ALA A 110 6.37 -3.57 15.20
C ALA A 110 6.52 -3.21 13.70
N VAL A 111 5.83 -2.17 13.23
CA VAL A 111 5.92 -1.70 11.85
C VAL A 111 7.32 -1.16 11.55
N SER A 112 7.92 -0.40 12.47
CA SER A 112 9.29 0.10 12.31
C SER A 112 10.32 -1.04 12.22
N LEU A 113 10.19 -2.05 13.08
CA LEU A 113 11.06 -3.22 13.05
C LEU A 113 10.93 -3.96 11.72
N LEU A 114 9.70 -4.14 11.23
CA LEU A 114 9.46 -4.78 9.94
C LEU A 114 10.08 -3.99 8.78
N PHE A 115 9.94 -2.66 8.77
CA PHE A 115 10.55 -1.80 7.74
C PHE A 115 12.07 -1.88 7.76
N ILE A 116 12.69 -1.85 8.95
CA ILE A 116 14.14 -1.99 9.08
C ILE A 116 14.60 -3.35 8.56
N PHE A 117 13.88 -4.42 8.88
CA PHE A 117 14.27 -5.78 8.54
C PHE A 117 14.06 -6.12 7.07
N LEU A 118 12.94 -5.69 6.46
CA LEU A 118 12.60 -6.04 5.08
C LEU A 118 13.18 -5.07 4.04
N TRP A 119 13.27 -3.79 4.37
CA TRP A 119 13.50 -2.74 3.38
C TRP A 119 14.68 -1.81 3.71
N GLY A 120 15.01 -1.63 4.99
CA GLY A 120 16.14 -0.80 5.42
C GLY A 120 16.17 0.58 4.75
N GLY A 121 17.38 1.08 4.48
CA GLY A 121 17.66 2.17 3.51
C GLY A 121 16.73 3.39 3.55
N VAL A 122 16.44 3.96 2.38
CA VAL A 122 15.54 5.12 2.22
C VAL A 122 14.09 4.77 2.57
N GLN A 123 13.69 3.50 2.43
CA GLN A 123 12.34 3.07 2.77
C GLN A 123 12.07 3.12 4.29
N SER A 124 13.10 3.12 5.14
CA SER A 124 12.97 3.37 6.57
C SER A 124 12.43 4.77 6.92
N PHE A 125 12.57 5.76 6.02
CA PHE A 125 11.91 7.06 6.19
C PHE A 125 10.38 6.97 6.15
N ALA A 126 9.81 5.90 5.60
CA ALA A 126 8.37 5.63 5.71
C ALA A 126 7.93 5.48 7.17
N ALA A 127 8.83 5.13 8.10
CA ALA A 127 8.56 5.11 9.53
C ALA A 127 8.24 6.53 10.08
N LEU A 128 8.68 7.61 9.43
CA LEU A 128 8.29 8.97 9.81
C LEU A 128 6.79 9.21 9.67
N ALA A 129 6.12 8.50 8.76
CA ALA A 129 4.66 8.54 8.65
C ALA A 129 3.96 7.98 9.91
N LEU A 130 4.67 7.23 10.78
CA LEU A 130 4.12 6.78 12.06
C LEU A 130 3.91 7.94 13.04
N LEU A 131 4.69 9.03 12.95
CA LEU A 131 4.53 10.19 13.83
C LEU A 131 3.13 10.82 13.72
N PRO A 132 2.64 11.24 12.53
CA PRO A 132 1.28 11.74 12.42
C PRO A 132 0.23 10.67 12.73
N ILE A 133 0.50 9.38 12.49
CA ILE A 133 -0.45 8.30 12.82
C ILE A 133 -0.59 8.13 14.35
N LEU A 134 0.50 8.21 15.11
CA LEU A 134 0.46 8.13 16.57
C LEU A 134 -0.34 9.29 17.16
N LEU A 135 -0.19 10.48 16.59
CA LEU A 135 -0.88 11.71 16.97
C LEU A 135 -2.32 11.80 16.45
N TYR A 136 -2.73 10.91 15.54
CA TYR A 136 -4.06 10.94 14.93
C TYR A 136 -5.13 10.52 15.94
N ASN A 137 -6.09 11.42 16.19
CA ASN A 137 -7.16 11.23 17.17
C ASN A 137 -8.35 10.39 16.66
N GLY A 138 -8.30 9.88 15.43
CA GLY A 138 -9.37 9.04 14.86
C GLY A 138 -10.44 9.81 14.08
N GLU A 139 -10.47 11.15 14.17
CA GLU A 139 -11.46 11.97 13.47
C GLU A 139 -11.14 12.12 11.98
N ARG A 140 -12.05 11.64 11.13
CA ARG A 140 -11.87 11.63 9.67
C ARG A 140 -12.51 12.86 9.01
N ASP A 141 -11.68 13.77 8.51
CA ASP A 141 -12.17 14.83 7.62
C ASP A 141 -12.50 14.26 6.22
N ARG A 142 -13.73 14.50 5.75
CA ARG A 142 -14.22 14.04 4.45
C ARG A 142 -13.51 14.71 3.27
N LYS A 143 -13.00 15.94 3.44
CA LYS A 143 -12.30 16.69 2.37
C LYS A 143 -10.92 16.12 2.08
N ILE A 144 -10.21 15.70 3.13
CA ILE A 144 -8.87 15.09 3.06
C ILE A 144 -8.88 13.79 2.24
N LYS A 145 -10.01 13.08 2.20
CA LYS A 145 -10.17 11.86 1.38
C LYS A 145 -9.82 12.09 -0.08
N TYR A 146 -10.34 13.16 -0.70
CA TYR A 146 -10.14 13.41 -2.13
C TYR A 146 -8.69 13.78 -2.43
N VAL A 147 -8.06 14.56 -1.56
CA VAL A 147 -6.63 14.91 -1.65
C VAL A 147 -5.78 13.64 -1.73
N PHE A 148 -6.00 12.66 -0.85
CA PHE A 148 -5.26 11.39 -0.88
C PHE A 148 -5.53 10.55 -2.15
N TYR A 149 -6.76 10.54 -2.67
CA TYR A 149 -7.09 9.80 -3.89
C TYR A 149 -6.46 10.42 -5.13
N THR A 150 -6.43 11.75 -5.24
CA THR A 150 -5.80 12.44 -6.37
C THR A 150 -4.29 12.51 -6.24
N PHE A 151 -3.76 12.48 -5.01
CA PHE A 151 -2.32 12.56 -4.76
C PHE A 151 -1.57 11.45 -5.51
N TYR A 152 -2.10 10.22 -5.52
CA TYR A 152 -1.41 9.07 -6.14
C TYR A 152 -1.09 9.26 -7.64
N PRO A 153 -2.09 9.39 -8.53
CA PRO A 153 -1.81 9.60 -9.95
C PRO A 153 -1.06 10.91 -10.23
N VAL A 154 -1.29 11.96 -9.43
CA VAL A 154 -0.63 13.25 -9.63
C VAL A 154 0.87 13.19 -9.32
N HIS A 155 1.29 12.56 -8.22
CA HIS A 155 2.72 12.48 -7.93
C HIS A 155 3.46 11.55 -8.89
N LEU A 156 2.82 10.48 -9.38
CA LEU A 156 3.38 9.65 -10.45
C LEU A 156 3.59 10.47 -11.74
N ALA A 157 2.61 11.29 -12.12
CA ALA A 157 2.74 12.19 -13.27
C ALA A 157 3.86 13.23 -13.08
N ILE A 158 4.03 13.76 -11.86
CA ILE A 158 5.13 14.68 -11.53
C ILE A 158 6.48 13.98 -11.61
N LEU A 159 6.61 12.77 -11.06
CA LEU A 159 7.86 11.99 -11.14
C LEU A 159 8.23 11.69 -12.60
N TRP A 160 7.25 11.31 -13.41
CA TRP A 160 7.43 11.12 -14.84
C TRP A 160 7.90 12.39 -15.55
N LEU A 161 7.27 13.55 -15.26
CA LEU A 161 7.67 14.84 -15.83
C LEU A 161 9.09 15.23 -15.43
N LEU A 162 9.45 15.04 -14.15
CA LEU A 162 10.80 15.30 -13.66
C LEU A 162 11.83 14.39 -14.33
N LYS A 163 11.52 13.11 -14.52
CA LYS A 163 12.36 12.17 -15.28
C LYS A 163 12.58 12.66 -16.70
N LEU A 164 11.54 13.14 -17.38
CA LEU A 164 11.64 13.66 -18.75
C LEU A 164 12.55 14.89 -18.82
N ILE A 165 12.37 15.85 -17.90
CA ILE A 165 13.22 17.05 -17.82
C ILE A 165 14.68 16.66 -17.56
N LEU A 166 14.94 15.76 -16.60
CA LEU A 166 16.29 15.32 -16.27
C LEU A 166 16.98 14.57 -17.42
N VAL A 167 16.27 13.69 -18.12
CA VAL A 167 16.79 12.99 -19.31
C VAL A 167 17.13 13.99 -20.41
N GLN A 168 16.29 15.01 -20.63
CA GLN A 168 16.53 16.05 -21.62
C GLN A 168 17.72 16.96 -21.25
N MET A 169 17.94 17.22 -19.95
CA MET A 169 19.04 18.06 -19.46
C MET A 169 20.39 17.34 -19.43
N TYR A 170 20.42 16.05 -19.09
CA TYR A 170 21.66 15.30 -18.84
C TYR A 170 21.99 14.22 -19.88
N GLY A 171 21.12 14.01 -20.88
CA GLY A 171 21.42 13.14 -22.03
C GLY A 171 21.60 11.66 -21.69
N PHE A 172 21.17 11.19 -20.52
CA PHE A 172 21.19 9.77 -20.18
C PHE A 172 20.16 9.02 -21.03
N GLN A 173 20.63 8.43 -22.13
CA GLN A 173 20.00 7.25 -22.73
C GLN A 173 20.29 6.07 -21.80
N GLY A 174 19.23 5.32 -21.46
CA GLY A 174 19.19 4.31 -20.40
C GLY A 174 20.27 3.24 -20.45
#